data_AF-A0A317NRK7-F1
#
_entry.id   AF-A0A317NRK7-F1
#
_cell.length_a   1.000
_cell.length_b   1.000
_cell.length_c   1.000
_cell.angle_alpha   90.00
_cell.angle_beta   90.00
_cell.angle_gamma   90.00
#
_symmetry.space_group_name_H-M   'P 1'
#
loop_
_entity.id
_entity.type
_entity.pdbx_description
1 polymer ?
#
loop_
_entity_poly.entity_id
_entity_poly.type
_entity_poly.pdbx_seq_one_letter_code
_entity_poly.pdbx_strand_id
1 'polypeptide(L)'
;MNEAQIDLAHTVALGLIDDEDHHAIQTIIDNEDPTLCSDFRRELRGTREVLAVIGASTPTPPPPSLRARLLAAIEAEEPPVAS
;
A
#
# COMPACT_ATOMS: atom_id res chain seq x y z
N MET A 1 -19.72 -0.29 4.07
CA MET A 1 -19.18 -0.06 2.71
C MET A 1 -20.18 -0.53 1.67
N ASN A 2 -20.28 0.17 0.54
CA ASN A 2 -21.00 -0.32 -0.62
C ASN A 2 -20.07 -1.18 -1.52
N GLU A 3 -20.65 -1.84 -2.52
CA GLU A 3 -19.93 -2.73 -3.44
C GLU A 3 -18.79 -2.00 -4.18
N ALA A 4 -19.04 -0.79 -4.68
CA ALA A 4 -18.03 0.03 -5.35
C ALA A 4 -16.82 0.37 -4.45
N GLN A 5 -17.02 0.60 -3.16
CA GLN A 5 -15.94 0.86 -2.20
C GLN A 5 -15.14 -0.41 -1.88
N ILE A 6 -15.78 -1.57 -1.91
CA ILE A 6 -15.12 -2.87 -1.74
C ILE A 6 -14.26 -3.16 -2.98
N ASP A 7 -14.81 -2.96 -4.18
CA ASP A 7 -14.07 -3.13 -5.43
C ASP A 7 -12.87 -2.19 -5.51
N LEU A 8 -13.06 -0.91 -5.15
CA LEU A 8 -11.96 0.05 -5.06
C LEU A 8 -10.88 -0.42 -4.07
N ALA A 9 -11.24 -0.95 -2.89
CA ALA A 9 -10.26 -1.45 -1.94
C ALA A 9 -9.39 -2.58 -2.54
N HIS A 10 -9.99 -3.47 -3.33
CA HIS A 10 -9.27 -4.54 -4.03
C HIS A 10 -8.38 -4.00 -5.15
N THR A 11 -8.89 -3.08 -5.99
CA THR A 11 -8.11 -2.42 -7.05
C THR A 11 -6.88 -1.73 -6.48
N VAL A 12 -7.05 -1.02 -5.35
CA VAL A 12 -5.96 -0.38 -4.60
C VAL A 12 -4.97 -1.39 -4.03
N ALA A 13 -5.45 -2.51 -3.50
CA ALA A 13 -4.58 -3.56 -2.97
C ALA A 13 -3.67 -4.16 -4.05
N LEU A 14 -4.20 -4.30 -5.27
CA LEU A 14 -3.50 -4.83 -6.44
C LEU A 14 -2.54 -3.82 -7.09
N GLY A 15 -2.57 -2.55 -6.65
CA GLY A 15 -1.76 -1.47 -7.24
C GLY A 15 -2.23 -1.05 -8.63
N LEU A 16 -3.49 -1.33 -8.98
CA LEU A 16 -4.10 -1.01 -10.27
C LEU A 16 -4.88 0.30 -10.22
N ILE A 17 -4.31 1.31 -9.56
CA ILE A 17 -4.99 2.60 -9.33
C ILE A 17 -4.69 3.58 -10.46
N ASP A 18 -5.72 4.29 -10.90
CA ASP A 18 -5.60 5.47 -11.75
C ASP A 18 -5.89 6.77 -10.96
N ASP A 19 -5.88 7.91 -11.65
CA ASP A 19 -6.12 9.22 -11.04
C ASP A 19 -7.56 9.36 -10.50
N GLU A 20 -8.53 8.65 -11.09
CA GLU A 20 -9.93 8.63 -10.65
C GLU A 20 -10.06 7.85 -9.33
N ASP A 21 -9.40 6.70 -9.25
CA ASP A 21 -9.30 5.90 -8.03
C ASP A 21 -8.63 6.67 -6.89
N HIS A 22 -7.58 7.45 -7.19
CA HIS A 22 -6.93 8.32 -6.22
C HIS A 22 -7.91 9.32 -5.59
N HIS A 23 -8.77 9.93 -6.40
CA HIS A 23 -9.78 10.86 -5.92
C HIS A 23 -10.87 10.16 -5.08
N ALA A 24 -11.29 8.96 -5.49
CA ALA A 24 -12.27 8.18 -4.76
C ALA A 24 -11.74 7.72 -3.39
N ILE A 25 -10.46 7.32 -3.30
CA ILE A 25 -9.80 6.98 -2.03
C ILE A 25 -9.75 8.20 -1.12
N GLN A 26 -9.35 9.37 -1.65
CA GLN A 26 -9.27 10.60 -0.87
C GLN A 26 -10.64 10.97 -0.29
N THR A 27 -11.71 10.83 -1.09
CA THR A 27 -13.09 11.04 -0.64
C THR A 27 -13.52 10.10 0.50
N ILE A 28 -13.01 8.86 0.51
CA ILE A 28 -13.27 7.89 1.59
C ILE A 28 -12.45 8.22 2.86
N ILE A 29 -11.22 8.70 2.69
CA ILE A 29 -10.33 9.06 3.81
C ILE A 29 -10.80 10.34 4.50
N ASP A 30 -11.23 11.33 3.72
CA ASP A 30 -11.71 12.62 4.22
C ASP A 30 -13.18 12.58 4.66
N ASN A 31 -13.82 11.41 4.55
CA ASN A 31 -15.21 11.23 4.96
C ASN A 31 -15.37 11.43 6.48
N GLU A 32 -16.46 12.06 6.88
CA GLU A 32 -16.79 12.29 8.29
C GLU A 32 -17.19 11.00 9.03
N ASP A 33 -17.48 9.89 8.33
CA ASP A 33 -17.72 8.58 8.93
C ASP A 33 -16.40 7.80 9.16
N PRO A 34 -15.89 7.73 10.40
CA PRO A 34 -14.67 6.99 10.70
C PRO A 34 -14.84 5.47 10.52
N THR A 35 -16.07 4.95 10.57
CA THR A 35 -16.38 3.52 10.41
C THR A 35 -16.09 3.10 8.97
N LEU A 36 -16.54 3.91 8.01
CA LEU A 36 -16.30 3.68 6.60
C LEU A 36 -14.79 3.64 6.28
N CYS A 37 -14.02 4.59 6.82
CA CYS A 37 -12.57 4.62 6.63
C CYS A 37 -11.87 3.39 7.25
N SER A 38 -12.29 2.99 8.45
CA SER A 38 -11.77 1.80 9.13
C SER A 38 -12.07 0.52 8.35
N ASP A 39 -13.30 0.36 7.87
CA ASP A 39 -13.73 -0.80 7.09
C ASP A 39 -12.94 -0.89 5.77
N PHE A 40 -12.79 0.24 5.06
CA PHE A 40 -12.01 0.28 3.82
C PHE A 40 -10.55 -0.15 4.04
N ARG A 41 -9.92 0.35 5.12
CA ARG A 41 -8.55 -0.05 5.49
C ARG A 41 -8.45 -1.52 5.88
N ARG A 42 -9.50 -2.10 6.47
CA ARG A 42 -9.55 -3.53 6.81
C ARG A 42 -9.54 -4.38 5.55
N GLU A 43 -10.42 -4.08 4.59
CA GLU A 43 -10.47 -4.81 3.31
C GLU A 43 -9.13 -4.72 2.57
N LEU A 44 -8.58 -3.50 2.45
CA LEU A 44 -7.27 -3.26 1.83
C LEU A 44 -6.16 -4.10 2.48
N ARG A 45 -6.16 -4.20 3.82
CA ARG A 45 -5.18 -5.00 4.55
C ARG A 45 -5.34 -6.48 4.27
N GLY A 46 -6.57 -7.00 4.32
CA GLY A 46 -6.85 -8.41 4.07
C GLY A 46 -6.36 -8.87 2.69
N THR A 47 -6.62 -8.07 1.65
CA THR A 47 -6.13 -8.39 0.30
C THR A 47 -4.60 -8.36 0.23
N ARG A 48 -3.94 -7.36 0.85
CA ARG A 48 -2.47 -7.27 0.86
C ARG A 48 -1.82 -8.42 1.61
N GLU A 49 -2.41 -8.91 2.69
CA GLU A 49 -1.93 -10.08 3.42
C GLU A 49 -1.95 -11.33 2.54
N VAL A 50 -3.04 -11.55 1.79
CA VAL A 50 -3.13 -12.66 0.82
C VAL A 50 -2.06 -12.51 -0.28
N LEU A 51 -1.90 -11.31 -0.84
CA LEU A 51 -0.89 -11.05 -1.86
C LEU A 51 0.54 -11.26 -1.34
N ALA A 52 0.81 -10.93 -0.07
CA ALA A 52 2.11 -11.18 0.56
C ALA A 52 2.41 -12.68 0.67
N VAL A 53 1.41 -13.49 1.05
CA VAL A 53 1.52 -14.96 1.08
C VAL A 53 1.78 -15.51 -0.32
N ILE A 54 1.08 -15.01 -1.35
CA ILE A 54 1.29 -15.42 -2.74
C ILE A 54 2.69 -15.02 -3.21
N GLY A 55 3.13 -13.78 -2.96
CA GLY A 55 4.44 -13.28 -3.39
C GLY A 55 5.61 -14.05 -2.77
N ALA A 56 5.45 -14.57 -1.55
CA ALA A 56 6.45 -15.41 -0.90
C ALA A 56 6.65 -16.77 -1.59
N SER A 57 5.71 -17.22 -2.44
CA SER A 57 5.79 -18.52 -3.13
C SER A 57 6.76 -18.53 -4.32
N THR A 58 7.09 -17.36 -4.88
CA THR A 58 7.95 -17.23 -6.08
C THR A 58 9.12 -16.26 -5.84
N PRO A 59 10.05 -16.57 -4.91
CA PRO A 59 11.17 -15.69 -4.62
C PRO A 59 12.15 -15.64 -5.80
N THR A 60 12.46 -14.44 -6.26
CA THR A 60 13.55 -14.20 -7.23
C THR A 60 14.73 -13.59 -6.49
N PRO A 61 15.92 -14.22 -6.49
CA PRO A 61 17.07 -13.66 -5.79
C PRO A 61 17.52 -12.35 -6.43
N PRO A 62 17.74 -11.28 -5.64
CA PRO A 62 18.19 -10.00 -6.17
C PRO A 62 19.68 -10.04 -6.58
N PRO A 63 20.14 -9.09 -7.41
CA PRO A 63 21.56 -8.93 -7.70
C PRO A 63 22.39 -8.68 -6.42
N PRO A 64 23.58 -9.27 -6.29
CA PRO A 64 24.39 -9.19 -5.06
C PRO A 64 24.81 -7.75 -4.71
N SER A 65 24.95 -6.88 -5.72
CA SER A 65 25.28 -5.45 -5.54
C SER A 65 24.11 -4.62 -5.00
N LEU A 66 22.87 -5.13 -5.04
CA LEU A 66 21.69 -4.38 -4.59
C LEU A 66 21.75 -4.07 -3.09
N ARG A 67 22.15 -5.04 -2.27
CA ARG A 67 22.25 -4.85 -0.81
C ARG A 67 23.21 -3.72 -0.44
N ALA A 68 24.39 -3.70 -1.05
CA ALA A 68 25.40 -2.68 -0.78
C ALA A 68 24.91 -1.28 -1.18
N ARG A 69 24.23 -1.16 -2.33
CA ARG A 69 23.65 0.11 -2.80
C ARG A 69 22.55 0.63 -1.88
N LEU A 70 21.68 -0.25 -1.38
CA LEU A 70 20.60 0.13 -0.47
C LEU A 70 21.15 0.62 0.87
N LEU A 71 22.15 -0.07 1.44
CA LEU A 71 22.77 0.35 2.71
C LEU A 71 23.47 1.70 2.57
N ALA A 72 24.22 1.92 1.47
CA ALA A 72 24.84 3.21 1.21
C ALA A 72 23.82 4.34 1.03
N ALA A 73 22.65 4.06 0.43
CA ALA A 73 21.57 5.05 0.28
C ALA A 73 20.96 5.43 1.65
N ILE A 74 20.72 4.46 2.53
CA ILE A 74 20.19 4.71 3.88
C ILE A 74 21.20 5.51 4.72
N GLU A 75 22.49 5.25 4.59
CA GLU A 75 23.53 6.02 5.29
C GLU A 75 23.69 7.45 4.74
N ALA A 76 23.33 7.68 3.47
CA ALA A 76 23.40 8.98 2.82
C ALA A 76 22.16 9.86 3.09
N GLU A 77 21.01 9.28 3.42
CA GLU A 77 19.86 10.02 3.95
C GLU A 77 20.19 10.45 5.38
N GLU A 78 20.46 11.75 5.59
CA GLU A 78 20.52 12.33 6.93
C GLU A 78 19.24 11.95 7.70
N PRO A 79 19.36 11.53 8.98
CA PRO A 79 18.17 11.23 9.78
C PRO A 79 17.27 12.47 9.79
N PRO A 80 15.94 12.30 9.66
CA PRO A 80 15.03 13.44 9.66
C PRO A 80 15.30 14.24 10.93
N VAL A 81 15.72 15.49 10.77
CA VAL A 81 15.81 16.45 11.85
C VAL A 81 14.42 16.59 12.44
N ALA A 82 14.17 15.90 13.55
CA ALA A 82 12.97 16.08 14.34
C ALA A 82 12.94 17.56 14.78
N SER A 83 12.05 18.34 14.17
CA SER A 83 11.70 19.70 14.60
C SER A 83 10.31 19.68 15.21
#